data_AF-A0A969BIR5-F1
#
_entry.id   AF-A0A969BIR5-F1
#
_cell.length_a   1.000
_cell.length_b   1.000
_cell.length_c   1.000
_cell.angle_alpha   90.00
_cell.angle_beta   90.00
_cell.angle_gamma   90.00
#
_symmetry.space_group_name_H-M   'P 1'
#
loop_
_entity.id
_entity.type
_entity.pdbx_description
1 polymer ?
#
loop_
_entity_poly.entity_id
_entity_poly.type
_entity_poly.pdbx_seq_one_letter_code
_entity_poly.pdbx_strand_id
1 'polypeptide(L)'
;MLDNQSAIAADTASGNGGNIKLLSSDLILMRRGSEISTSAGIANAPGNGGNINIDTNFLVAIPQENNDIKANSFGGRGGAININTQRVLG
;
A
#
# COMPACT_ATOMS: atom_id res chain seq x y z
N MET A 1 0.73 9.26 -10.29
CA MET A 1 1.74 9.85 -9.39
C MET A 1 1.08 10.13 -8.07
N LEU A 2 1.70 9.75 -6.96
CA LEU A 2 1.32 10.17 -5.62
C LEU A 2 2.35 11.19 -5.17
N ASP A 3 1.88 12.33 -4.69
CA ASP A 3 2.77 13.42 -4.33
C ASP A 3 2.23 14.24 -3.16
N ASN A 4 3.13 14.76 -2.33
CA ASN A 4 2.83 15.62 -1.19
C ASN A 4 1.84 14.99 -0.19
N GLN A 5 2.29 13.95 0.51
CA GLN A 5 1.51 13.21 1.52
C GLN A 5 0.20 12.63 0.96
N SER A 6 0.18 12.33 -0.34
CA SER A 6 -0.97 11.70 -0.98
C SER A 6 -1.08 10.24 -0.53
N ALA A 7 -2.31 9.81 -0.29
CA ALA A 7 -2.60 8.46 0.20
C ALA A 7 -3.61 7.73 -0.69
N ILE A 8 -3.35 6.46 -0.96
CA ILE A 8 -4.33 5.49 -1.45
C ILE A 8 -4.51 4.46 -0.34
N ALA A 9 -5.65 4.49 0.36
CA ALA A 9 -5.88 3.67 1.53
C ALA A 9 -7.16 2.83 1.40
N ALA A 10 -7.13 1.59 1.91
CA ALA A 10 -8.31 0.72 2.05
C ALA A 10 -8.39 0.12 3.45
N ASP A 11 -8.39 0.99 4.46
CA ASP A 11 -8.39 0.64 5.88
C ASP A 11 -9.78 0.23 6.37
N THR A 12 -9.86 -0.79 7.22
CA THR A 12 -11.10 -1.23 7.87
C THR A 12 -10.92 -1.34 9.39
N ALA A 13 -11.88 -0.80 10.14
CA ALA A 13 -11.83 -0.82 11.61
C ALA A 13 -12.06 -2.22 12.21
N SER A 14 -12.71 -3.13 11.49
CA SER A 14 -12.97 -4.50 11.94
C SER A 14 -13.19 -5.42 10.75
N GLY A 15 -12.97 -6.72 10.95
CA GLY A 15 -13.10 -7.71 9.87
C GLY A 15 -11.89 -7.74 8.95
N ASN A 16 -12.09 -7.97 7.65
CA ASN A 16 -10.98 -8.05 6.70
C ASN A 16 -10.65 -6.67 6.12
N GLY A 17 -9.37 -6.42 5.86
CA GLY A 17 -8.85 -5.22 5.21
C GLY A 17 -9.30 -5.14 3.76
N GLY A 18 -9.44 -3.91 3.25
CA GLY A 18 -9.76 -3.69 1.85
C GLY A 18 -8.60 -4.08 0.94
N ASN A 19 -8.90 -4.34 -0.33
CA ASN A 19 -7.87 -4.65 -1.33
C ASN A 19 -7.62 -3.44 -2.22
N ILE A 20 -6.34 -3.17 -2.51
CA ILE A 20 -5.94 -2.16 -3.49
C ILE A 20 -5.41 -2.87 -4.73
N LYS A 21 -5.84 -2.40 -5.90
CA LYS A 21 -5.28 -2.78 -7.19
C LYS A 21 -4.82 -1.54 -7.94
N LEU A 22 -3.52 -1.41 -8.18
CA LEU A 22 -2.94 -0.33 -8.97
C LEU A 22 -2.41 -0.88 -10.28
N LEU A 23 -2.85 -0.28 -11.38
CA LEU A 23 -2.45 -0.63 -12.73
C LEU A 23 -1.92 0.63 -13.41
N SER A 24 -0.68 0.59 -13.88
CA SER A 24 -0.08 1.64 -14.70
C SER A 24 0.73 0.98 -15.81
N SER A 25 0.67 1.49 -17.04
CA SER A 25 1.49 0.93 -18.13
C SER A 25 2.96 1.27 -17.95
N ASP A 26 3.28 2.42 -17.36
CA ASP A 26 4.64 2.98 -17.40
C ASP A 26 5.23 3.16 -16.01
N LEU A 27 4.63 4.02 -15.19
CA LEU A 27 5.25 4.50 -13.96
C LEU A 27 4.22 4.71 -12.85
N ILE A 28 4.55 4.22 -11.68
CA ILE A 28 4.02 4.70 -10.40
C ILE A 28 5.17 5.42 -9.70
N LEU A 29 5.03 6.74 -9.57
CA LEU A 29 5.96 7.61 -8.87
C LEU A 29 5.34 8.05 -7.54
N MET A 30 6.02 7.77 -6.44
CA MET A 30 5.67 8.16 -5.08
C MET A 30 6.65 9.21 -4.58
N ARG A 31 6.11 10.33 -4.09
CA ARG A 31 6.89 11.48 -3.66
C ARG A 31 6.37 12.13 -2.39
N ARG A 32 7.31 12.78 -1.67
CA ARG A 32 7.08 13.67 -0.53
C ARG A 32 6.12 13.09 0.52
N GLY A 33 6.45 11.92 1.05
CA GLY A 33 5.72 11.28 2.14
C GLY A 33 4.44 10.57 1.71
N SER A 34 4.37 10.11 0.46
CA SER A 34 3.15 9.48 -0.07
C SER A 34 3.02 8.03 0.36
N GLU A 35 1.77 7.56 0.43
CA GLU A 35 1.44 6.26 1.00
C GLU A 35 0.45 5.45 0.15
N ILE A 36 0.67 4.14 0.07
CA ILE A 36 -0.33 3.16 -0.39
C ILE A 36 -0.53 2.15 0.74
N SER A 37 -1.74 2.06 1.29
CA SER A 37 -1.95 1.32 2.54
C SER A 37 -3.22 0.48 2.59
N THR A 38 -3.12 -0.67 3.23
CA THR A 38 -4.26 -1.39 3.76
C THR A 38 -4.01 -1.68 5.23
N SER A 39 -5.05 -1.58 6.03
CA SER A 39 -5.03 -2.01 7.42
C SER A 39 -6.37 -2.60 7.80
N ALA A 40 -6.36 -3.50 8.79
CA ALA A 40 -7.56 -4.16 9.26
C ALA A 40 -7.54 -4.34 10.77
N GLY A 41 -8.63 -3.99 11.42
CA GLY A 41 -8.84 -4.22 12.84
C GLY A 41 -8.26 -3.14 13.74
N ILE A 42 -8.73 -3.14 14.98
CA ILE A 42 -8.34 -2.26 16.08
C ILE A 42 -8.27 -3.05 17.39
N ALA A 43 -7.81 -2.40 18.46
CA ALA A 43 -7.59 -2.99 19.80
C ALA A 43 -8.68 -3.96 20.28
N ASN A 44 -9.95 -3.58 20.10
CA ASN A 44 -11.13 -4.32 20.56
C ASN A 44 -11.90 -5.02 19.43
N ALA A 45 -11.39 -4.98 18.19
CA ALA A 45 -11.99 -5.66 17.04
C ALA A 45 -10.89 -6.14 16.08
N PRO A 46 -10.30 -7.33 16.32
CA PRO A 46 -9.27 -7.88 15.46
C PRO A 46 -9.71 -8.01 14.00
N GLY A 47 -8.74 -7.90 13.08
CA GLY A 47 -9.00 -7.98 11.65
C GLY A 47 -7.86 -8.62 10.87
N ASN A 48 -8.15 -9.19 9.71
CA ASN A 48 -7.14 -9.74 8.80
C ASN A 48 -6.78 -8.69 7.76
N GLY A 49 -5.49 -8.43 7.54
CA GLY A 49 -4.99 -7.42 6.61
C GLY A 49 -5.47 -7.63 5.17
N GLY A 50 -5.54 -6.52 4.44
CA GLY A 50 -5.92 -6.50 3.04
C GLY A 50 -4.75 -6.82 2.11
N ASN A 51 -5.04 -6.91 0.81
CA ASN A 51 -4.02 -7.15 -0.21
C ASN A 51 -3.78 -5.90 -1.07
N ILE A 52 -2.52 -5.62 -1.35
CA ILE A 52 -2.10 -4.60 -2.32
C ILE A 52 -1.51 -5.32 -3.52
N ASN A 53 -2.11 -5.15 -4.70
CA ASN A 53 -1.59 -5.67 -5.96
C ASN A 53 -1.21 -4.49 -6.86
N ILE A 54 0.07 -4.40 -7.23
CA ILE A 54 0.62 -3.35 -8.08
C ILE A 54 1.14 -4.00 -9.36
N ASP A 55 0.73 -3.47 -10.51
CA ASP A 55 1.21 -3.85 -11.83
C ASP A 55 1.65 -2.58 -12.57
N THR A 56 2.96 -2.46 -12.81
CA THR A 56 3.56 -1.28 -13.47
C THR A 56 4.92 -1.64 -14.07
N ASN A 57 5.36 -0.96 -15.13
CA ASN A 57 6.73 -1.16 -15.62
C ASN A 57 7.77 -0.65 -14.60
N PHE A 58 7.52 0.52 -14.01
CA PHE A 58 8.39 1.12 -12.99
C PHE A 58 7.59 1.52 -11.76
N LEU A 59 8.11 1.15 -10.58
CA LEU A 59 7.67 1.67 -9.29
C LEU A 59 8.84 2.45 -8.69
N VAL A 60 8.65 3.75 -8.49
CA VAL A 60 9.70 4.66 -8.00
C VAL A 60 9.20 5.36 -6.75
N ALA A 61 9.83 5.06 -5.62
CA ALA A 61 9.76 5.84 -4.41
C ALA A 61 11.04 6.69 -4.33
N ILE A 62 10.92 8.02 -4.26
CA ILE A 62 12.13 8.85 -4.19
C ILE A 62 12.83 8.62 -2.85
N PRO A 63 14.14 8.28 -2.83
CA PRO A 63 14.89 8.13 -1.59
C PRO A 63 14.79 9.39 -0.73
N GLN A 64 14.79 9.22 0.60
CA GLN A 64 14.69 10.31 1.59
C GLN A 64 13.35 11.06 1.61
N GLU A 65 12.39 10.74 0.73
CA GLU A 65 11.05 11.32 0.77
C GLU A 65 10.05 10.49 1.61
N ASN A 66 10.50 9.45 2.34
CA ASN A 66 9.72 8.60 3.26
C ASN A 66 8.37 8.15 2.68
N ASN A 67 8.42 7.48 1.52
CA ASN A 67 7.24 6.93 0.87
C ASN A 67 7.02 5.49 1.34
N ASP A 68 5.76 5.11 1.60
CA ASP A 68 5.44 3.84 2.24
C ASP A 68 4.38 3.03 1.47
N ILE A 69 4.58 1.71 1.38
CA ILE A 69 3.57 0.75 0.93
C ILE A 69 3.37 -0.27 2.05
N LYS A 70 2.20 -0.29 2.70
CA LYS A 70 1.95 -1.10 3.90
C LYS A 70 0.65 -1.91 3.83
N ALA A 71 0.67 -3.16 4.30
CA ALA A 71 -0.50 -4.03 4.37
C ALA A 71 -0.61 -4.69 5.76
N ASN A 72 -1.07 -3.91 6.73
CA ASN A 72 -1.04 -4.27 8.14
C ASN A 72 -2.36 -4.88 8.63
N SER A 73 -2.31 -5.43 9.85
CA SER A 73 -3.48 -5.91 10.59
C SER A 73 -3.30 -5.71 12.09
N PHE A 74 -4.40 -5.64 12.81
CA PHE A 74 -4.45 -5.69 14.27
C PHE A 74 -5.07 -7.01 14.71
N GLY A 75 -4.31 -7.85 15.42
CA GLY A 75 -4.79 -9.07 16.07
C GLY A 75 -5.21 -10.23 15.14
N GLY A 76 -5.35 -10.01 13.83
CA GLY A 76 -5.55 -11.06 12.82
C GLY A 76 -4.34 -11.24 11.91
N ARG A 77 -4.51 -12.00 10.83
CA ARG A 77 -3.42 -12.29 9.86
C ARG A 77 -2.99 -11.02 9.15
N GLY A 78 -1.69 -10.84 8.92
CA GLY A 78 -1.16 -9.72 8.12
C GLY A 78 -1.69 -9.73 6.69
N GLY A 79 -1.58 -8.58 6.01
CA GLY A 79 -1.93 -8.44 4.60
C GLY A 79 -0.81 -8.92 3.67
N ALA A 80 -1.08 -8.96 2.37
CA ALA A 80 -0.08 -9.29 1.35
C ALA A 80 0.15 -8.13 0.37
N ILE A 81 1.40 -7.91 -0.01
CA ILE A 81 1.78 -6.95 -1.04
C ILE A 81 2.41 -7.72 -2.20
N ASN A 82 1.76 -7.70 -3.36
CA ASN A 82 2.27 -8.28 -4.60
C ASN A 82 2.61 -7.15 -5.57
N ILE A 83 3.85 -7.12 -6.04
CA ILE A 83 4.32 -6.11 -6.99
C ILE A 83 4.84 -6.84 -8.23
N ASN A 84 4.11 -6.70 -9.33
CA ASN A 84 4.57 -7.08 -10.65
C ASN A 84 5.18 -5.85 -11.33
N THR A 85 6.49 -5.88 -11.54
CA THR A 85 7.20 -4.75 -12.14
C THR A 85 8.50 -5.18 -12.79
N GLN A 86 8.97 -4.39 -13.75
CA GLN A 86 10.31 -4.57 -14.30
C GLN A 86 11.37 -4.10 -13.30
N ARG A 87 11.08 -3.03 -12.54
CA ARG A 87 12.01 -2.50 -11.55
C ARG A 87 11.32 -1.69 -10.45
N VAL A 88 11.80 -1.88 -9.23
CA VAL A 88 11.56 -1.00 -8.07
C VAL A 88 12.79 -0.13 -7.85
N LEU A 89 12.59 1.17 -7.65
CA LEU A 89 13.62 2.13 -7.26
C LEU A 89 13.16 2.81 -5.96
N GLY A 90 13.99 2.78 -4.91
CA GLY A 90 13.65 3.24 -3.56
C GLY A 90 14.88 3.40 -2.68
#